data_AF-A0A953AYV6-F1
#
_entry.id   AF-A0A953AYV6-F1
#
_cell.length_a   1.000
_cell.length_b   1.000
_cell.length_c   1.000
_cell.angle_alpha   90.00
_cell.angle_beta   90.00
_cell.angle_gamma   90.00
#
_symmetry.space_group_name_H-M   'P 1'
#
loop_
_entity.id
_entity.type
_entity.pdbx_description
1 polymer ?
#
loop_
_entity_poly.entity_id
_entity_poly.type
_entity_poly.pdbx_seq_one_letter_code
_entity_poly.pdbx_strand_id
1 'polypeptide(L)'
;MPDVIDARTLNLIALWCAAGLLAFGCAPNGALPAPTIHSVSPAEVEQGQRIPMTITGTNFFVRAYRRLGERVTVDETFVVRVGEVALDAVVRHSDTELVAEIPEDIPPGRWALTVEGPTGTTTLNDALTVRPAGCDSGCVAAVDAGADGGAGVSDAGVDAGCSGCPFPFVPSNFDPAAIAPPTKSTDLTGCATGFNSTDDTWVNPCSGLGFTVTPITLPGGGEARVLATRDLSLPNNAIIGFFGSRPVILAVYGNATIDGTILANSSLELLARSGAGADPPVCATRGGGSPATKTSGGGGGGGFGTAGGNGGAGVNRDPGGAGGAPVATIAPEPLRGGCPGGAGGGGAPGGSGGGALQVTVAGRLTLRGRISASAVGGEGGTNASSGGGGGGSGGMLL
;
A
#
# COMPACT_ATOMS: atom_id res chain seq x y z
N MET A 1 60.36 9.55 2.69
CA MET A 1 61.02 10.86 2.80
C MET A 1 59.91 11.90 2.94
N PRO A 2 59.88 12.68 4.03
CA PRO A 2 58.84 13.67 4.29
C PRO A 2 59.26 15.01 3.69
N ASP A 3 58.40 15.67 2.90
CA ASP A 3 58.64 17.06 2.53
C ASP A 3 57.96 17.98 3.54
N VAL A 4 58.85 18.52 4.39
CA VAL A 4 58.65 19.64 5.29
C VAL A 4 58.47 20.89 4.44
N ILE A 5 57.31 21.55 4.50
CA ILE A 5 57.18 22.90 3.93
C ILE A 5 57.84 23.89 4.90
N ASP A 6 58.96 24.40 4.43
CA ASP A 6 59.91 25.35 5.02
C ASP A 6 59.30 26.76 5.20
N ALA A 7 59.67 27.41 6.30
CA ALA A 7 59.15 28.67 6.82
C ALA A 7 59.74 29.92 6.11
N ARG A 8 59.89 29.88 4.78
CA ARG A 8 60.58 30.94 4.02
C ARG A 8 59.74 31.66 2.95
N THR A 9 58.44 31.42 2.89
CA THR A 9 57.49 32.18 2.04
C THR A 9 56.68 33.23 2.81
N LEU A 10 57.02 33.51 4.08
CA LEU A 10 56.60 34.71 4.81
C LEU A 10 57.60 35.85 4.54
N ASN A 11 57.52 36.55 3.39
CA ASN A 11 57.98 37.96 3.32
C ASN A 11 57.66 38.76 2.05
N LEU A 12 56.74 38.32 1.19
CA LEU A 12 56.45 39.03 -0.07
C LEU A 12 55.03 39.60 -0.21
N ILE A 13 54.21 39.58 0.84
CA ILE A 13 52.86 40.19 0.86
C ILE A 13 52.75 41.36 1.87
N ALA A 14 53.83 41.68 2.59
CA ALA A 14 53.85 42.78 3.56
C ALA A 14 54.18 44.17 2.96
N LEU A 15 54.28 44.29 1.63
CA LEU A 15 54.78 45.51 0.98
C LEU A 15 53.83 46.09 -0.08
N TRP A 16 52.52 46.10 0.18
CA TRP A 16 51.54 46.93 -0.54
C TRP A 16 50.52 47.51 0.45
N CYS A 17 51.01 48.18 1.49
CA CYS A 17 50.19 48.85 2.52
C CYS A 17 50.39 50.37 2.56
N ALA A 18 50.66 51.00 1.41
CA ALA A 18 50.81 52.45 1.34
C ALA A 18 50.23 53.01 0.04
N ALA A 19 48.94 53.35 0.08
CA ALA A 19 48.26 54.47 -0.59
C ALA A 19 46.85 54.07 -1.04
N GLY A 20 45.85 54.81 -0.57
CA GLY A 20 44.49 54.75 -1.14
C GLY A 20 43.41 54.43 -0.12
N LEU A 21 42.89 55.50 0.47
CA LEU A 21 41.75 55.54 1.38
C LEU A 21 40.47 55.03 0.68
N LEU A 22 40.14 53.75 0.79
CA LEU A 22 38.79 53.22 0.54
C LEU A 22 38.53 52.10 1.55
N ALA A 23 37.47 52.27 2.34
CA ALA A 23 37.02 51.33 3.34
C ALA A 23 36.53 50.02 2.68
N PHE A 24 37.46 49.13 2.33
CA PHE A 24 37.16 47.71 2.25
C PHE A 24 37.33 47.14 3.66
N GLY A 25 36.22 47.12 4.40
CA GLY A 25 36.12 46.27 5.57
C GLY A 25 36.49 44.86 5.12
N CYS A 26 37.59 44.34 5.69
CA CYS A 26 37.89 42.92 5.63
C CYS A 26 36.72 42.23 6.35
N ALA A 27 35.78 41.68 5.60
CA ALA A 27 34.64 40.96 6.15
C ALA A 27 35.19 39.84 7.05
N PRO A 28 34.95 39.87 8.37
CA PRO A 28 35.30 38.74 9.19
C PRO A 28 34.30 37.63 8.88
N ASN A 29 34.82 36.44 8.58
CA ASN A 29 34.11 35.17 8.55
C ASN A 29 33.12 34.98 7.38
N GLY A 30 33.60 34.35 6.31
CA GLY A 30 32.71 33.59 5.42
C GLY A 30 32.08 32.47 6.23
N ALA A 31 30.87 32.69 6.75
CA ALA A 31 30.10 31.65 7.38
C ALA A 31 29.84 30.57 6.33
N LEU A 32 30.28 29.33 6.61
CA LEU A 32 29.94 28.19 5.76
C LEU A 32 28.40 28.11 5.67
N PRO A 33 27.84 27.85 4.48
CA PRO A 33 26.40 27.76 4.33
C PRO A 33 25.84 26.62 5.20
N ALA A 34 24.62 26.82 5.69
CA ALA A 34 23.90 25.81 6.44
C ALA A 34 23.65 24.56 5.56
N PRO A 35 23.56 23.36 6.16
CA PRO A 35 23.23 22.14 5.44
C PRO A 35 21.84 22.24 4.80
N THR A 36 21.60 21.51 3.70
CA THR A 36 20.26 21.36 3.11
C THR A 36 19.98 19.90 2.83
N ILE A 37 18.73 19.46 2.98
CA ILE A 37 18.30 18.08 2.72
C ILE A 37 17.47 18.05 1.43
N HIS A 38 17.74 17.09 0.54
CA HIS A 38 16.99 16.89 -0.70
C HIS A 38 16.08 15.66 -0.65
N SER A 39 16.58 14.54 -0.13
CA SER A 39 15.84 13.28 -0.08
C SER A 39 16.38 12.34 0.99
N VAL A 40 15.57 11.36 1.37
CA VAL A 40 15.96 10.24 2.23
C VAL A 40 15.59 8.91 1.56
N SER A 41 16.37 7.87 1.82
CA SER A 41 16.09 6.51 1.33
C SER A 41 16.47 5.47 2.39
N PRO A 42 15.54 4.60 2.81
CA PRO A 42 14.12 4.57 2.45
C PRO A 42 13.34 5.76 3.05
N ALA A 43 12.30 6.23 2.33
CA ALA A 43 11.37 7.27 2.82
C ALA A 43 10.15 6.70 3.56
N GLU A 44 10.00 5.37 3.54
CA GLU A 44 8.96 4.63 4.26
C GLU A 44 9.59 3.44 4.98
N VAL A 45 9.28 3.28 6.26
CA VAL A 45 9.77 2.17 7.10
C VAL A 45 8.68 1.67 8.04
N GLU A 46 8.83 0.44 8.52
CA GLU A 46 7.97 -0.12 9.57
C GLU A 46 8.57 0.20 10.95
N GLN A 47 7.71 0.49 11.92
CA GLN A 47 8.10 0.73 13.31
C GLN A 47 8.81 -0.51 13.90
N GLY A 48 9.76 -0.30 14.81
CA GLY A 48 10.44 -1.40 15.50
C GLY A 48 11.53 -2.10 14.68
N GLN A 49 11.88 -1.61 13.50
CA GLN A 49 13.01 -2.11 12.71
C GLN A 49 14.20 -1.16 12.76
N ARG A 50 15.39 -1.70 13.06
CA ARG A 50 16.66 -1.00 12.85
C ARG A 50 17.05 -1.07 11.39
N ILE A 51 16.79 0.00 10.66
CA ILE A 51 17.09 0.10 9.23
C ILE A 51 18.10 1.22 9.00
N PRO A 52 19.17 0.98 8.22
CA PRO A 52 20.04 2.05 7.76
C PRO A 52 19.28 2.95 6.77
N MET A 53 19.24 4.25 7.05
CA MET A 53 18.78 5.28 6.11
C MET A 53 19.95 6.04 5.51
N THR A 54 19.81 6.42 4.25
CA THR A 54 20.70 7.33 3.53
C THR A 54 20.00 8.68 3.36
N ILE A 55 20.68 9.76 3.76
CA ILE A 55 20.21 11.14 3.68
C ILE A 55 21.06 11.86 2.64
N THR A 56 20.41 12.36 1.58
CA THR A 56 21.07 13.09 0.50
C THR A 56 20.78 14.58 0.61
N GLY A 57 21.82 15.41 0.50
CA GLY A 57 21.75 16.85 0.72
C GLY A 57 22.92 17.64 0.12
N THR A 58 23.11 18.87 0.59
CA THR A 58 24.30 19.67 0.31
C THR A 58 24.82 20.34 1.58
N ASN A 59 26.09 20.77 1.54
CA ASN A 59 26.75 21.52 2.62
C ASN A 59 26.86 20.76 3.96
N PHE A 60 26.99 19.42 3.91
CA PHE A 60 27.40 18.65 5.08
C PHE A 60 28.91 18.86 5.31
N PHE A 61 29.28 20.06 5.76
CA PHE A 61 30.67 20.43 6.00
C PHE A 61 31.06 20.22 7.46
N VAL A 62 32.33 19.86 7.65
CA VAL A 62 32.96 19.81 8.98
C VAL A 62 33.55 21.18 9.32
N ARG A 63 33.61 21.52 10.61
CA ARG A 63 34.12 22.83 11.04
C ARG A 63 35.44 22.67 11.78
N ALA A 64 36.53 23.14 11.19
CA ALA A 64 37.78 23.30 11.91
C ALA A 64 37.76 24.58 12.75
N TYR A 65 38.10 24.50 14.03
CA TYR A 65 38.34 25.67 14.87
C TYR A 65 39.66 25.54 15.62
N ARG A 66 40.26 26.69 15.92
CA ARG A 66 41.52 26.75 16.67
C ARG A 66 41.39 27.80 17.76
N ARG A 67 41.45 27.37 19.02
CA ARG A 67 41.66 28.28 20.14
C ARG A 67 43.13 28.69 20.19
N LEU A 68 43.40 29.97 20.44
CA LEU A 68 44.76 30.49 20.54
C LEU A 68 45.49 29.77 21.68
N GLY A 69 46.57 29.06 21.36
CA GLY A 69 47.35 28.24 22.31
C GLY A 69 47.07 26.74 22.23
N GLU A 70 46.04 26.30 21.49
CA GLU A 70 45.67 24.89 21.32
C GLU A 70 45.96 24.37 19.90
N ARG A 71 45.95 23.05 19.74
CA ARG A 71 45.99 22.37 18.43
C ARG A 71 44.64 22.59 17.72
N VAL A 72 44.65 22.54 16.39
CA VAL A 72 43.42 22.60 15.59
C VAL A 72 42.55 21.39 15.91
N THR A 73 41.28 21.62 16.22
CA THR A 73 40.25 20.60 16.38
C THR A 73 39.25 20.69 15.23
N VAL A 74 38.82 19.53 14.73
CA VAL A 74 37.80 19.44 13.69
C VAL A 74 36.52 18.93 14.36
N ASP A 75 35.44 19.70 14.24
CA ASP A 75 34.10 19.27 14.60
C ASP A 75 33.46 18.59 13.39
N GLU A 76 33.27 17.27 13.51
CA GLU A 76 32.63 16.42 12.50
C GLU A 76 31.29 15.86 13.02
N THR A 77 30.76 16.45 14.09
CA THR A 77 29.57 15.94 14.79
C THR A 77 28.31 16.29 14.00
N PHE A 78 27.57 15.27 13.58
CA PHE A 78 26.24 15.41 13.02
C PHE A 78 25.23 14.69 13.92
N VAL A 79 24.16 15.38 14.27
CA VAL A 79 23.01 14.81 14.97
C VAL A 79 21.82 14.87 14.03
N VAL A 80 21.20 13.72 13.78
CA VAL A 80 19.98 13.63 12.98
C VAL A 80 18.82 13.29 13.89
N ARG A 81 17.69 13.98 13.72
CA ARG A 81 16.47 13.77 14.50
C ARG A 81 15.27 13.55 13.61
N VAL A 82 14.35 12.71 14.08
CA VAL A 82 13.02 12.51 13.53
C VAL A 82 12.03 12.98 14.60
N GLY A 83 11.42 14.16 14.38
CA GLY A 83 10.71 14.86 15.46
C GLY A 83 11.62 15.13 16.66
N GLU A 84 11.29 14.55 17.82
CA GLU A 84 12.07 14.68 19.06
C GLU A 84 13.14 13.57 19.25
N VAL A 85 13.06 12.48 18.47
CA VAL A 85 13.93 11.30 18.63
C VAL A 85 15.22 11.48 17.82
N ALA A 86 16.38 11.20 18.42
CA ALA A 86 17.67 11.22 17.73
C ALA A 86 17.96 9.86 17.07
N LEU A 87 18.48 9.88 15.84
CA LEU A 87 18.88 8.68 15.11
C LEU A 87 20.20 8.12 15.63
N ASP A 88 20.36 6.81 15.54
CA ASP A 88 21.57 6.10 15.92
C ASP A 88 22.62 6.14 14.80
N ALA A 89 23.88 5.86 15.15
CA ALA A 89 24.98 5.60 14.21
C ALA A 89 25.12 6.62 13.04
N VAL A 90 24.96 7.92 13.31
CA VAL A 90 25.10 8.96 12.30
C VAL A 90 26.57 9.06 11.84
N VAL A 91 26.82 8.75 10.56
CA VAL A 91 28.13 8.82 9.92
C VAL A 91 28.06 9.68 8.67
N ARG A 92 28.99 10.62 8.55
CA ARG A 92 29.17 11.40 7.34
C ARG A 92 29.98 10.62 6.31
N HIS A 93 29.38 10.35 5.16
CA HIS A 93 30.05 9.72 4.03
C HIS A 93 30.70 10.74 3.08
N SER A 94 30.02 11.85 2.80
CA SER A 94 30.52 12.92 1.93
C SER A 94 29.94 14.29 2.31
N ASP A 95 30.20 15.33 1.52
CA ASP A 95 29.55 16.64 1.67
C ASP A 95 28.09 16.67 1.19
N THR A 96 27.61 15.57 0.60
CA THR A 96 26.24 15.40 0.11
C THR A 96 25.50 14.20 0.70
N GLU A 97 26.16 13.38 1.52
CA GLU A 97 25.61 12.11 2.01
C GLU A 97 25.91 11.86 3.50
N LEU A 98 24.86 11.59 4.26
CA LEU A 98 24.91 11.06 5.63
C LEU A 98 24.21 9.71 5.67
N VAL A 99 24.74 8.78 6.46
CA VAL A 99 24.09 7.51 6.78
C VAL A 99 23.75 7.52 8.27
N ALA A 100 22.54 7.08 8.62
CA ALA A 100 22.08 6.99 9.99
C ALA A 100 21.20 5.75 10.16
N GLU A 101 21.08 5.22 11.37
CA GLU A 101 20.19 4.11 11.68
C GLU A 101 18.91 4.61 12.34
N ILE A 102 17.77 4.12 11.86
CA ILE A 102 16.47 4.40 12.45
C ILE A 102 16.34 3.58 13.74
N PRO A 103 16.13 4.21 14.91
CA PRO A 103 15.88 3.49 16.14
C PRO A 103 14.47 2.90 16.15
N GLU A 104 14.27 1.88 17.00
CA GLU A 104 13.04 1.09 17.07
C GLU A 104 11.86 1.86 17.71
N ASP A 105 12.15 2.99 18.36
CA ASP A 105 11.24 3.74 19.24
C ASP A 105 10.52 4.93 18.57
N ILE A 106 10.71 5.14 17.26
CA ILE A 106 10.01 6.21 16.56
C ILE A 106 8.52 5.86 16.46
N PRO A 107 7.59 6.71 16.96
CA PRO A 107 6.17 6.42 16.86
C PRO A 107 5.68 6.46 15.40
N PRO A 108 4.56 5.79 15.07
CA PRO A 108 4.02 5.82 13.73
C PRO A 108 3.52 7.21 13.37
N GLY A 109 3.72 7.61 12.12
CA GLY A 109 3.35 8.94 11.66
C GLY A 109 4.24 9.44 10.54
N ARG A 110 3.89 10.64 10.07
CA ARG A 110 4.71 11.37 9.12
C ARG A 110 5.58 12.36 9.88
N TRP A 111 6.89 12.23 9.71
CA TRP A 111 7.84 12.97 10.52
C TRP A 111 8.72 13.89 9.68
N ALA A 112 9.03 15.04 10.26
CA ALA A 112 10.08 15.90 9.77
C ALA A 112 11.44 15.36 10.23
N LEU A 113 12.43 15.40 9.32
CA LEU A 113 13.81 15.06 9.62
C LEU A 113 14.61 16.36 9.83
N THR A 114 15.26 16.49 10.97
CA THR A 114 16.15 17.62 11.30
C THR A 114 17.59 17.14 11.35
N VAL A 115 18.48 17.83 10.64
CA VAL A 115 19.93 17.59 10.66
C VAL A 115 20.60 18.79 11.31
N GLU A 116 21.29 18.55 12.42
CA GLU A 116 22.13 19.50 13.13
C GLU A 116 23.60 19.18 12.83
N GLY A 117 24.28 20.09 12.14
CA GLY A 117 25.70 19.96 11.84
C GLY A 117 26.51 21.17 12.30
N PRO A 118 27.85 21.13 12.17
CA PRO A 118 28.74 22.17 12.67
C PRO A 118 28.55 23.56 12.02
N THR A 119 27.90 23.58 10.84
CA THR A 119 27.62 24.80 10.05
C THR A 119 26.19 25.32 10.19
N GLY A 120 25.30 24.58 10.86
CA GLY A 120 23.91 25.00 11.08
C GLY A 120 22.93 23.82 11.14
N THR A 121 21.65 24.16 11.22
CA THR A 121 20.54 23.20 11.32
C THR A 121 19.61 23.33 10.12
N THR A 122 19.07 22.22 9.63
CA THR A 122 18.08 22.18 8.56
C THR A 122 17.00 21.14 8.86
N THR A 123 15.78 21.39 8.38
CA THR A 123 14.65 20.47 8.55
C THR A 123 13.99 20.20 7.20
N LEU A 124 13.76 18.93 6.90
CA LEU A 124 12.90 18.49 5.79
C LEU A 124 11.58 18.00 6.39
N ASN A 125 10.51 18.73 6.10
CA ASN A 125 9.17 18.30 6.48
C ASN A 125 8.78 17.05 5.69
N ASP A 126 7.97 16.18 6.30
CA ASP A 126 7.40 15.01 5.63
C ASP A 126 8.46 14.05 5.03
N ALA A 127 9.65 14.01 5.63
CA ALA A 127 10.79 13.26 5.11
C ALA A 127 10.63 11.74 5.27
N LEU A 128 10.08 11.28 6.40
CA LEU A 128 9.96 9.87 6.74
C LEU A 128 8.52 9.53 7.13
N THR A 129 7.96 8.50 6.49
CA THR A 129 6.71 7.89 6.95
C THR A 129 7.02 6.61 7.70
N VAL A 130 6.80 6.62 9.01
CA VAL A 130 6.87 5.42 9.84
C VAL A 130 5.49 4.79 9.85
N ARG A 131 5.38 3.63 9.19
CA ARG A 131 4.17 2.81 9.24
C ARG A 131 4.19 2.01 10.55
N PRO A 132 3.05 1.88 11.24
CA PRO A 132 2.99 1.00 12.41
C PRO A 132 3.39 -0.42 11.98
N ALA A 133 4.22 -1.08 12.79
CA ALA A 133 4.33 -2.54 12.71
C ALA A 133 2.95 -3.14 13.02
N GLY A 134 2.62 -4.28 12.42
CA GLY A 134 1.27 -4.84 12.53
C GLY A 134 0.70 -4.88 13.96
N CYS A 135 -0.53 -4.37 14.08
CA CYS A 135 -1.38 -4.21 15.26
C CYS A 135 -0.87 -3.26 16.37
N ASP A 136 -1.12 -1.96 16.19
CA ASP A 136 -1.47 -1.06 17.30
C ASP A 136 -2.57 -0.03 16.92
N SER A 137 -3.58 -0.41 16.11
CA SER A 137 -4.88 0.25 16.19
C SER A 137 -5.59 -0.14 17.50
N GLY A 138 -5.14 0.42 18.62
CA GLY A 138 -6.04 0.66 19.75
C GLY A 138 -6.11 -0.39 20.86
N CYS A 139 -4.98 -0.90 21.34
CA CYS A 139 -4.86 -1.07 22.79
C CYS A 139 -4.56 0.30 23.40
N VAL A 140 -5.55 1.20 23.39
CA VAL A 140 -5.60 2.14 24.51
C VAL A 140 -5.67 1.24 25.73
N ALA A 141 -4.66 1.29 26.59
CA ALA A 141 -4.82 0.82 27.95
C ALA A 141 -6.16 1.41 28.39
N ALA A 142 -7.15 0.55 28.64
CA ALA A 142 -8.24 0.98 29.50
C ALA A 142 -7.50 1.40 30.77
N VAL A 143 -7.38 2.70 30.99
CA VAL A 143 -7.02 3.22 32.30
C VAL A 143 -8.01 2.53 33.21
N ASP A 144 -7.47 1.73 34.11
CA ASP A 144 -8.23 1.00 35.10
C ASP A 144 -9.18 2.00 35.77
N ALA A 145 -10.46 1.91 35.42
CA ALA A 145 -11.53 2.62 36.12
C ALA A 145 -12.00 1.79 37.33
N GLY A 146 -11.21 0.81 37.77
CA GLY A 146 -11.26 0.21 39.08
C GLY A 146 -10.80 1.23 40.12
N ALA A 147 -11.76 2.02 40.60
CA ALA A 147 -11.60 2.67 41.89
C ALA A 147 -11.19 1.61 42.93
N ASP A 148 -10.06 1.86 43.56
CA ASP A 148 -9.43 1.13 44.64
C ASP A 148 -10.27 1.21 45.92
N GLY A 149 -11.34 0.41 45.96
CA GLY A 149 -12.13 0.15 47.15
C GLY A 149 -11.52 -0.93 48.04
N GLY A 150 -10.37 -0.66 48.66
CA GLY A 150 -10.00 -1.24 49.96
C GLY A 150 -9.29 -2.61 50.01
N ALA A 151 -8.14 -2.58 50.71
CA ALA A 151 -7.49 -3.66 51.45
C ALA A 151 -6.85 -4.84 50.66
N GLY A 152 -5.56 -4.68 50.34
CA GLY A 152 -4.56 -5.60 50.89
C GLY A 152 -4.36 -6.95 50.21
N VAL A 153 -4.60 -7.07 48.91
CA VAL A 153 -3.97 -8.12 48.09
C VAL A 153 -3.43 -7.48 46.81
N SER A 154 -2.10 -7.47 46.66
CA SER A 154 -1.47 -7.27 45.37
C SER A 154 -1.81 -8.49 44.50
N ASP A 155 -2.87 -8.35 43.72
CA ASP A 155 -3.06 -9.09 42.49
C ASP A 155 -1.82 -8.77 41.62
N ALA A 156 -0.90 -9.73 41.54
CA ALA A 156 0.11 -9.80 40.49
C ALA A 156 -0.53 -10.52 39.29
N GLY A 157 -1.72 -10.07 38.90
CA GLY A 157 -2.34 -10.40 37.65
C GLY A 157 -1.44 -9.83 36.59
N VAL A 158 -0.74 -10.73 35.92
CA VAL A 158 -0.08 -10.51 34.64
C VAL A 158 -0.93 -9.53 33.85
N ASP A 159 -0.44 -8.30 33.68
CA ASP A 159 -0.95 -7.34 32.70
C ASP A 159 -1.21 -8.16 31.45
N ALA A 160 -2.46 -8.23 31.00
CA ALA A 160 -2.85 -8.99 29.84
C ALA A 160 -2.08 -8.43 28.64
N GLY A 161 -0.88 -8.95 28.42
CA GLY A 161 -0.08 -8.69 27.24
C GLY A 161 -0.97 -8.96 26.04
N CYS A 162 -0.91 -8.05 25.06
CA CYS A 162 -1.67 -8.12 23.82
C CYS A 162 -1.78 -9.57 23.38
N SER A 163 -2.99 -10.13 23.46
CA SER A 163 -3.26 -11.50 23.03
C SER A 163 -3.06 -11.51 21.51
N GLY A 164 -1.85 -11.89 21.10
CA GLY A 164 -1.36 -12.19 19.75
C GLY A 164 -2.03 -11.45 18.60
N CYS A 165 -1.30 -10.55 17.95
CA CYS A 165 -1.66 -10.02 16.64
C CYS A 165 -2.09 -11.19 15.73
N PRO A 166 -3.36 -11.22 15.25
CA PRO A 166 -3.87 -12.41 14.59
C PRO A 166 -3.19 -12.70 13.26
N PHE A 167 -2.60 -11.69 12.62
CA PHE A 167 -1.83 -11.82 11.39
C PHE A 167 -0.40 -11.29 11.61
N PRO A 168 0.63 -11.90 10.98
CA PRO A 168 2.01 -11.44 11.08
C PRO A 168 2.31 -10.21 10.21
N PHE A 169 1.30 -9.66 9.53
CA PHE A 169 1.37 -8.47 8.68
C PHE A 169 0.04 -7.72 8.75
N VAL A 170 0.01 -6.45 8.32
CA VAL A 170 -1.23 -5.66 8.21
C VAL A 170 -1.94 -5.99 6.90
N PRO A 171 -3.16 -6.53 6.92
CA PRO A 171 -3.93 -6.74 5.70
C PRO A 171 -4.38 -5.41 5.11
N SER A 172 -4.32 -5.27 3.79
CA SER A 172 -4.58 -4.00 3.10
C SER A 172 -6.04 -3.53 3.25
N ASN A 173 -7.02 -4.42 3.08
CA ASN A 173 -8.43 -3.99 2.97
C ASN A 173 -9.29 -4.18 4.22
N PHE A 174 -8.72 -4.63 5.34
CA PHE A 174 -9.47 -4.79 6.59
C PHE A 174 -8.57 -4.70 7.82
N ASP A 175 -9.13 -4.23 8.93
CA ASP A 175 -8.49 -4.27 10.25
C ASP A 175 -8.79 -5.62 10.93
N PRO A 176 -7.79 -6.49 11.21
CA PRO A 176 -8.00 -7.74 11.92
C PRO A 176 -8.59 -7.59 13.31
N ALA A 177 -8.35 -6.47 14.00
CA ALA A 177 -8.87 -6.21 15.34
C ALA A 177 -10.37 -5.91 15.32
N ALA A 178 -10.89 -5.40 14.21
CA ALA A 178 -12.32 -5.15 14.01
C ALA A 178 -13.12 -6.44 13.72
N ILE A 179 -12.44 -7.57 13.51
CA ILE A 179 -13.05 -8.84 13.17
C ILE A 179 -12.94 -9.79 14.36
N ALA A 180 -14.08 -10.27 14.85
CA ALA A 180 -14.11 -11.24 15.95
C ALA A 180 -13.34 -12.52 15.57
N PRO A 181 -12.36 -12.97 16.39
CA PRO A 181 -11.57 -14.16 16.07
C PRO A 181 -12.47 -15.39 15.84
N PRO A 182 -12.35 -16.05 14.68
CA PRO A 182 -13.19 -17.19 14.35
C PRO A 182 -12.78 -18.42 15.17
N THR A 183 -13.76 -19.11 15.74
CA THR A 183 -13.55 -20.35 16.51
C THR A 183 -13.73 -21.61 15.67
N LYS A 184 -14.39 -21.49 14.51
CA LYS A 184 -14.70 -22.60 13.61
C LYS A 184 -13.76 -22.60 12.41
N SER A 185 -13.29 -23.79 12.05
CA SER A 185 -12.59 -24.03 10.79
C SER A 185 -13.62 -24.33 9.69
N THR A 186 -13.28 -23.99 8.44
CA THR A 186 -14.06 -24.33 7.26
C THR A 186 -13.40 -25.49 6.53
N ASP A 187 -14.16 -26.56 6.29
CA ASP A 187 -13.77 -27.70 5.47
C ASP A 187 -14.82 -27.97 4.40
N LEU A 188 -14.42 -27.83 3.14
CA LEU A 188 -15.30 -27.95 1.98
C LEU A 188 -15.12 -29.29 1.26
N THR A 189 -14.64 -30.32 1.96
CA THR A 189 -14.45 -31.66 1.38
C THR A 189 -15.71 -32.17 0.67
N GLY A 190 -15.57 -32.42 -0.64
CA GLY A 190 -16.64 -32.94 -1.50
C GLY A 190 -17.79 -31.97 -1.77
N CYS A 191 -17.59 -30.66 -1.57
CA CYS A 191 -18.68 -29.68 -1.66
C CYS A 191 -18.47 -28.60 -2.73
N ALA A 192 -19.56 -28.21 -3.38
CA ALA A 192 -19.64 -27.03 -4.24
C ALA A 192 -20.68 -26.06 -3.68
N THR A 193 -20.25 -24.86 -3.30
CA THR A 193 -21.10 -23.83 -2.68
C THR A 193 -20.84 -22.45 -3.26
N GLY A 194 -21.74 -21.51 -3.00
CA GLY A 194 -21.58 -20.12 -3.40
C GLY A 194 -22.03 -19.16 -2.33
N PHE A 195 -21.35 -18.03 -2.20
CA PHE A 195 -21.71 -16.95 -1.29
C PHE A 195 -22.14 -15.71 -2.07
N ASN A 196 -23.32 -15.19 -1.71
CA ASN A 196 -23.88 -13.94 -2.22
C ASN A 196 -23.50 -12.79 -1.29
N SER A 197 -22.55 -11.98 -1.72
CA SER A 197 -22.07 -10.79 -1.00
C SER A 197 -23.07 -9.61 -0.97
N THR A 198 -24.15 -9.67 -1.76
CA THR A 198 -25.23 -8.67 -1.74
C THR A 198 -26.14 -8.88 -0.52
N ASP A 199 -26.51 -10.15 -0.27
CA ASP A 199 -27.54 -10.50 0.71
C ASP A 199 -26.97 -11.27 1.91
N ASP A 200 -25.66 -11.53 1.92
CA ASP A 200 -24.95 -12.31 2.93
C ASP A 200 -25.51 -13.73 3.11
N THR A 201 -25.84 -14.37 1.98
CA THR A 201 -26.46 -15.71 1.93
C THR A 201 -25.61 -16.74 1.23
N TRP A 202 -25.75 -17.99 1.66
CA TRP A 202 -25.11 -19.15 1.02
C TRP A 202 -26.09 -19.87 0.09
N VAL A 203 -25.60 -20.22 -1.09
CA VAL A 203 -26.26 -21.10 -2.05
C VAL A 203 -25.63 -22.48 -1.94
N ASN A 204 -26.44 -23.51 -1.75
CA ASN A 204 -26.00 -24.88 -1.49
C ASN A 204 -24.95 -24.93 -0.36
N PRO A 205 -25.30 -24.50 0.87
CA PRO A 205 -24.36 -24.42 1.98
C PRO A 205 -23.81 -25.81 2.33
N CYS A 206 -22.48 -25.92 2.45
CA CYS A 206 -21.83 -27.13 2.93
C CYS A 206 -22.00 -27.28 4.44
N SER A 207 -22.05 -28.52 4.92
CA SER A 207 -22.08 -28.82 6.37
C SER A 207 -20.82 -28.35 7.12
N GLY A 208 -19.67 -28.28 6.43
CA GLY A 208 -18.39 -27.81 6.97
C GLY A 208 -18.15 -26.30 6.87
N LEU A 209 -19.17 -25.48 6.57
CA LEU A 209 -19.03 -24.02 6.55
C LEU A 209 -18.82 -23.47 7.97
N GLY A 210 -17.63 -22.93 8.21
CA GLY A 210 -17.22 -22.32 9.47
C GLY A 210 -16.95 -20.81 9.37
N PHE A 211 -17.43 -20.15 8.31
CA PHE A 211 -17.21 -18.72 8.11
C PHE A 211 -18.13 -17.86 8.97
N THR A 212 -17.54 -16.87 9.62
CA THR A 212 -18.25 -15.70 10.14
C THR A 212 -18.20 -14.61 9.09
N VAL A 213 -19.36 -14.07 8.71
CA VAL A 213 -19.46 -12.98 7.74
C VAL A 213 -19.53 -11.65 8.50
N THR A 214 -18.61 -10.74 8.21
CA THR A 214 -18.58 -9.38 8.78
C THR A 214 -18.58 -8.35 7.65
N PRO A 215 -19.57 -7.44 7.61
CA PRO A 215 -19.53 -6.30 6.71
C PRO A 215 -18.47 -5.30 7.17
N ILE A 216 -17.69 -4.78 6.23
CA ILE A 216 -16.72 -3.72 6.50
C ILE A 216 -16.83 -2.61 5.47
N THR A 217 -16.32 -1.44 5.84
CA THR A 217 -16.10 -0.32 4.92
C THR A 217 -14.64 -0.33 4.46
N LEU A 218 -14.43 -0.39 3.15
CA LEU A 218 -13.12 -0.32 2.52
C LEU A 218 -12.52 1.10 2.61
N PRO A 219 -11.18 1.22 2.62
CA PRO A 219 -10.50 2.49 2.39
C PRO A 219 -10.94 3.11 1.05
N GLY A 220 -11.73 4.19 1.08
CA GLY A 220 -12.35 4.79 -0.11
C GLY A 220 -13.88 4.71 -0.16
N GLY A 221 -14.52 4.17 0.88
CA GLY A 221 -15.96 4.30 1.14
C GLY A 221 -16.85 3.23 0.48
N GLY A 222 -16.27 2.26 -0.23
CA GLY A 222 -16.99 1.07 -0.68
C GLY A 222 -17.23 0.08 0.46
N GLU A 223 -18.18 -0.85 0.31
CA GLU A 223 -18.38 -1.94 1.28
C GLU A 223 -17.76 -3.24 0.78
N ALA A 224 -17.21 -4.05 1.68
CA ALA A 224 -16.77 -5.42 1.43
C ALA A 224 -17.35 -6.40 2.45
N ARG A 225 -17.16 -7.70 2.19
CA ARG A 225 -17.51 -8.79 3.12
C ARG A 225 -16.26 -9.56 3.51
N VAL A 226 -15.97 -9.55 4.80
CA VAL A 226 -14.93 -10.40 5.39
C VAL A 226 -15.56 -11.71 5.80
N LEU A 227 -15.07 -12.81 5.24
CA LEU A 227 -15.40 -14.17 5.62
C LEU A 227 -14.25 -14.72 6.45
N ALA A 228 -14.41 -14.67 7.77
CA ALA A 228 -13.38 -15.09 8.73
C ALA A 228 -13.55 -16.57 9.11
N THR A 229 -12.46 -17.33 9.11
CA THR A 229 -12.43 -18.72 9.60
C THR A 229 -11.10 -19.03 10.29
N ARG A 230 -11.09 -20.02 11.18
CA ARG A 230 -9.86 -20.43 11.85
C ARG A 230 -8.90 -21.08 10.87
N ASP A 231 -9.32 -22.16 10.22
CA ASP A 231 -8.53 -22.83 9.18
C ASP A 231 -9.40 -23.04 7.94
N LEU A 232 -8.78 -23.08 6.77
CA LEU A 232 -9.46 -23.31 5.50
C LEU A 232 -8.93 -24.57 4.81
N SER A 233 -9.81 -25.53 4.56
CA SER A 233 -9.53 -26.72 3.74
C SER A 233 -10.46 -26.76 2.53
N LEU A 234 -9.87 -26.63 1.34
CA LEU A 234 -10.55 -26.72 0.05
C LEU A 234 -9.83 -27.78 -0.81
N PRO A 235 -10.22 -29.06 -0.75
CA PRO A 235 -9.58 -30.12 -1.54
C PRO A 235 -9.93 -30.05 -3.03
N ASN A 236 -9.23 -30.81 -3.89
CA ASN A 236 -9.32 -30.75 -5.38
C ASN A 236 -10.74 -30.70 -5.98
N ASN A 237 -11.71 -31.39 -5.39
CA ASN A 237 -13.09 -31.45 -5.92
C ASN A 237 -14.02 -30.37 -5.32
N ALA A 238 -13.50 -29.52 -4.44
CA ALA A 238 -14.27 -28.50 -3.77
C ALA A 238 -14.29 -27.21 -4.58
N ILE A 239 -15.46 -26.56 -4.66
CA ILE A 239 -15.65 -25.29 -5.35
C ILE A 239 -16.35 -24.32 -4.41
N ILE A 240 -15.80 -23.12 -4.27
CA ILE A 240 -16.48 -22.00 -3.63
C ILE A 240 -16.55 -20.81 -4.58
N GLY A 241 -17.78 -20.39 -4.89
CA GLY A 241 -18.06 -19.22 -5.70
C GLY A 241 -18.40 -18.00 -4.87
N PHE A 242 -17.94 -16.82 -5.29
CA PHE A 242 -18.24 -15.53 -4.71
C PHE A 242 -18.86 -14.63 -5.78
N PHE A 243 -20.10 -14.20 -5.54
CA PHE A 243 -20.85 -13.32 -6.43
C PHE A 243 -21.60 -12.26 -5.63
N GLY A 244 -22.16 -11.27 -6.33
CA GLY A 244 -22.90 -10.17 -5.72
C GLY A 244 -22.16 -8.84 -5.84
N SER A 245 -22.74 -7.78 -5.27
CA SER A 245 -22.31 -6.39 -5.50
C SER A 245 -21.12 -5.94 -4.67
N ARG A 246 -20.64 -6.76 -3.72
CA ARG A 246 -19.57 -6.37 -2.79
C ARG A 246 -18.34 -7.27 -2.93
N PRO A 247 -17.12 -6.71 -2.94
CA PRO A 247 -15.88 -7.48 -2.84
C PRO A 247 -15.87 -8.42 -1.64
N VAL A 248 -15.17 -9.55 -1.78
CA VAL A 248 -15.02 -10.55 -0.71
C VAL A 248 -13.57 -10.65 -0.25
N ILE A 249 -13.38 -10.72 1.06
CA ILE A 249 -12.10 -10.96 1.71
C ILE A 249 -12.21 -12.26 2.49
N LEU A 250 -11.36 -13.23 2.18
CA LEU A 250 -11.17 -14.43 2.99
C LEU A 250 -10.09 -14.15 4.04
N ALA A 251 -10.47 -14.13 5.31
CA ALA A 251 -9.57 -13.93 6.43
C ALA A 251 -9.39 -15.25 7.19
N VAL A 252 -8.26 -15.93 6.97
CA VAL A 252 -7.92 -17.20 7.62
C VAL A 252 -6.94 -16.94 8.76
N TYR A 253 -7.38 -17.14 9.99
CA TYR A 253 -6.61 -16.83 11.21
C TYR A 253 -5.58 -17.91 11.59
N GLY A 254 -5.61 -19.04 10.87
CA GLY A 254 -4.71 -20.19 11.00
C GLY A 254 -4.16 -20.58 9.64
N ASN A 255 -4.24 -21.86 9.28
CA ASN A 255 -3.68 -22.36 8.01
C ASN A 255 -4.73 -22.49 6.91
N ALA A 256 -4.30 -22.31 5.67
CA ALA A 256 -5.15 -22.48 4.49
C ALA A 256 -4.53 -23.49 3.51
N THR A 257 -5.32 -24.49 3.10
CA THR A 257 -4.99 -25.42 2.00
C THR A 257 -6.05 -25.29 0.91
N ILE A 258 -5.62 -24.86 -0.27
CA ILE A 258 -6.44 -24.60 -1.45
C ILE A 258 -5.93 -25.48 -2.58
N ASP A 259 -6.44 -26.70 -2.64
CA ASP A 259 -6.22 -27.65 -3.74
C ASP A 259 -7.39 -27.58 -4.76
N GLY A 260 -8.58 -27.17 -4.32
CA GLY A 260 -9.79 -26.99 -5.15
C GLY A 260 -9.87 -25.64 -5.87
N THR A 261 -11.09 -25.17 -6.12
CA THR A 261 -11.33 -23.96 -6.92
C THR A 261 -12.06 -22.86 -6.14
N ILE A 262 -11.50 -21.66 -6.14
CA ILE A 262 -12.14 -20.44 -5.67
C ILE A 262 -12.49 -19.54 -6.86
N LEU A 263 -13.76 -19.17 -7.00
CA LEU A 263 -14.27 -18.43 -8.15
C LEU A 263 -14.90 -17.11 -7.72
N ALA A 264 -14.23 -15.99 -8.01
CA ALA A 264 -14.82 -14.65 -8.03
C ALA A 264 -14.97 -14.13 -9.47
N ASN A 265 -14.97 -15.02 -10.47
CA ASN A 265 -15.12 -14.65 -11.86
C ASN A 265 -16.59 -14.38 -12.23
N SER A 266 -16.77 -13.58 -13.28
CA SER A 266 -18.06 -13.48 -13.96
C SER A 266 -18.23 -14.63 -14.95
N SER A 267 -19.46 -15.10 -15.15
CA SER A 267 -19.76 -16.16 -16.13
C SER A 267 -21.14 -16.01 -16.74
N LEU A 268 -21.31 -16.50 -17.97
CA LEU A 268 -22.60 -16.54 -18.68
C LEU A 268 -23.32 -17.91 -18.55
N GLU A 269 -22.65 -18.97 -18.06
CA GLU A 269 -23.18 -20.35 -18.11
C GLU A 269 -23.84 -20.83 -16.81
N LEU A 270 -23.27 -20.51 -15.64
CA LEU A 270 -23.82 -20.90 -14.34
C LEU A 270 -24.46 -19.68 -13.68
N LEU A 271 -25.71 -19.41 -14.08
CA LEU A 271 -26.60 -18.40 -13.50
C LEU A 271 -26.26 -16.93 -13.84
N ALA A 272 -25.59 -16.63 -14.95
CA ALA A 272 -25.28 -15.25 -15.38
C ALA A 272 -24.84 -14.35 -14.21
N ARG A 273 -23.89 -14.84 -13.41
CA ARG A 273 -23.47 -14.18 -12.17
C ARG A 273 -22.25 -13.33 -12.44
N SER A 274 -22.38 -12.04 -12.16
CA SER A 274 -21.24 -11.17 -11.96
C SER A 274 -20.48 -11.63 -10.71
N GLY A 275 -19.16 -11.69 -10.81
CA GLY A 275 -18.27 -11.99 -9.68
C GLY A 275 -18.45 -10.98 -8.55
N ALA A 276 -18.07 -11.37 -7.32
CA ALA A 276 -18.24 -10.52 -6.14
C ALA A 276 -17.60 -9.14 -6.33
N GLY A 277 -18.37 -8.06 -6.22
CA GLY A 277 -17.87 -6.69 -6.39
C GLY A 277 -17.52 -6.29 -7.82
N ALA A 278 -17.94 -7.07 -8.83
CA ALA A 278 -17.82 -6.70 -10.23
C ALA A 278 -18.69 -5.49 -10.57
N ASP A 279 -18.30 -4.76 -11.62
CA ASP A 279 -18.98 -3.59 -12.16
C ASP A 279 -19.29 -2.49 -11.11
N PRO A 280 -18.32 -2.10 -10.26
CA PRO A 280 -18.54 -1.11 -9.21
C PRO A 280 -18.88 0.28 -9.80
N PRO A 281 -19.48 1.21 -9.03
CA PRO A 281 -19.93 2.52 -9.54
C PRO A 281 -18.88 3.35 -10.30
N VAL A 282 -17.61 3.21 -9.93
CA VAL A 282 -16.46 3.83 -10.62
C VAL A 282 -16.34 3.42 -12.09
N CYS A 283 -16.98 2.33 -12.51
CA CYS A 283 -17.01 1.87 -13.88
C CYS A 283 -17.88 2.72 -14.80
N ALA A 284 -18.69 3.65 -14.30
CA ALA A 284 -19.41 4.61 -15.13
C ALA A 284 -18.49 5.40 -16.10
N THR A 285 -17.22 5.58 -15.74
CA THR A 285 -16.22 6.28 -16.56
C THR A 285 -15.15 5.36 -17.16
N ARG A 286 -15.20 4.05 -16.84
CA ARG A 286 -14.14 3.08 -17.15
C ARG A 286 -14.65 1.81 -17.82
N GLY A 287 -15.96 1.65 -17.94
CA GLY A 287 -16.57 0.60 -18.74
C GLY A 287 -16.33 0.83 -20.23
N GLY A 288 -16.51 -0.22 -21.01
CA GLY A 288 -16.48 -0.09 -22.47
C GLY A 288 -17.63 0.79 -22.97
N GLY A 289 -17.33 1.61 -23.96
CA GLY A 289 -18.34 2.42 -24.65
C GLY A 289 -19.19 1.57 -25.59
N SER A 290 -20.41 2.02 -25.82
CA SER A 290 -21.24 1.54 -26.93
C SER A 290 -20.90 2.29 -28.22
N PRO A 291 -21.11 1.71 -29.42
CA PRO A 291 -20.92 2.43 -30.67
C PRO A 291 -21.89 3.61 -30.78
N ALA A 292 -21.46 4.68 -31.44
CA ALA A 292 -22.26 5.89 -31.61
C ALA A 292 -23.54 5.65 -32.42
N THR A 293 -23.46 4.77 -33.42
CA THR A 293 -24.62 4.31 -34.20
C THR A 293 -25.01 2.91 -33.70
N LYS A 294 -26.26 2.77 -33.24
CA LYS A 294 -26.78 1.50 -32.69
C LYS A 294 -27.01 0.41 -33.74
N THR A 295 -26.44 0.53 -34.93
CA THR A 295 -26.75 -0.39 -36.03
C THR A 295 -25.80 -1.57 -36.04
N SER A 296 -24.47 -1.37 -35.97
CA SER A 296 -23.52 -2.45 -36.33
C SER A 296 -22.11 -2.47 -35.72
N GLY A 297 -21.67 -1.43 -35.02
CA GLY A 297 -20.35 -1.43 -34.38
C GLY A 297 -20.27 -2.42 -33.21
N GLY A 298 -19.10 -2.99 -32.96
CA GLY A 298 -18.86 -3.78 -31.73
C GLY A 298 -18.77 -2.88 -30.49
N GLY A 299 -19.10 -3.40 -29.32
CA GLY A 299 -18.88 -2.72 -28.05
C GLY A 299 -17.39 -2.71 -27.66
N GLY A 300 -16.95 -1.66 -26.97
CA GLY A 300 -15.59 -1.59 -26.42
C GLY A 300 -15.42 -2.50 -25.21
N GLY A 301 -14.21 -2.97 -24.94
CA GLY A 301 -13.90 -3.76 -23.75
C GLY A 301 -13.85 -2.91 -22.47
N GLY A 302 -14.13 -3.51 -21.31
CA GLY A 302 -13.98 -2.86 -20.01
C GLY A 302 -12.53 -2.53 -19.68
N GLY A 303 -12.32 -1.47 -18.87
CA GLY A 303 -11.00 -1.06 -18.39
C GLY A 303 -10.74 -1.48 -16.94
N PHE A 304 -9.50 -1.89 -16.64
CA PHE A 304 -9.02 -2.05 -15.26
C PHE A 304 -7.54 -1.65 -15.16
N GLY A 305 -6.63 -2.60 -14.92
CA GLY A 305 -5.19 -2.32 -14.87
C GLY A 305 -4.60 -1.85 -16.19
N THR A 306 -5.26 -2.17 -17.30
CA THR A 306 -4.98 -1.68 -18.64
C THR A 306 -6.26 -1.16 -19.29
N ALA A 307 -6.10 -0.41 -20.37
CA ALA A 307 -7.22 0.07 -21.17
C ALA A 307 -7.92 -1.12 -21.85
N GLY A 308 -9.25 -1.05 -21.96
CA GLY A 308 -10.01 -1.98 -22.77
C GLY A 308 -9.72 -1.79 -24.27
N GLY A 309 -9.95 -2.83 -25.07
CA GLY A 309 -9.88 -2.72 -26.53
C GLY A 309 -11.07 -1.97 -27.12
N ASN A 310 -10.88 -1.23 -28.21
CA ASN A 310 -11.99 -0.66 -28.96
C ASN A 310 -12.80 -1.76 -29.65
N GLY A 311 -14.10 -1.56 -29.79
CA GLY A 311 -14.98 -2.43 -30.56
C GLY A 311 -14.70 -2.34 -32.06
N GLY A 312 -15.03 -3.40 -32.79
CA GLY A 312 -14.89 -3.45 -34.24
C GLY A 312 -15.79 -2.43 -34.94
N ALA A 313 -15.35 -1.92 -36.10
CA ALA A 313 -16.16 -1.04 -36.92
C ALA A 313 -17.37 -1.77 -37.51
N GLY A 314 -18.49 -1.06 -37.59
CA GLY A 314 -19.73 -1.53 -38.20
C GLY A 314 -19.77 -1.34 -39.71
N VAL A 315 -20.95 -1.55 -40.30
CA VAL A 315 -21.23 -1.18 -41.70
C VAL A 315 -20.92 0.30 -41.93
N ASN A 316 -20.54 0.66 -43.15
CA ASN A 316 -20.14 2.03 -43.52
C ASN A 316 -18.96 2.61 -42.72
N ARG A 317 -18.16 1.76 -42.06
CA ARG A 317 -17.04 2.15 -41.17
C ARG A 317 -17.50 2.97 -39.96
N ASP A 318 -18.72 2.72 -39.49
CA ASP A 318 -19.20 3.27 -38.23
C ASP A 318 -18.24 2.87 -37.09
N PRO A 319 -17.70 3.83 -36.30
CA PRO A 319 -16.79 3.51 -35.22
C PRO A 319 -17.44 2.56 -34.20
N GLY A 320 -16.69 1.54 -33.80
CA GLY A 320 -17.06 0.73 -32.64
C GLY A 320 -17.01 1.52 -31.35
N GLY A 321 -17.50 0.92 -30.28
CA GLY A 321 -17.43 1.48 -28.94
C GLY A 321 -15.99 1.68 -28.48
N ALA A 322 -15.71 2.80 -27.80
CA ALA A 322 -14.40 3.06 -27.23
C ALA A 322 -14.07 2.06 -26.11
N GLY A 323 -12.81 1.66 -26.00
CA GLY A 323 -12.33 0.86 -24.88
C GLY A 323 -12.40 1.64 -23.56
N GLY A 324 -12.67 0.92 -22.47
CA GLY A 324 -12.73 1.49 -21.13
C GLY A 324 -11.36 2.00 -20.66
N ALA A 325 -11.37 3.10 -19.89
CA ALA A 325 -10.16 3.73 -19.41
C ALA A 325 -9.43 2.91 -18.32
N PRO A 326 -8.08 2.83 -18.34
CA PRO A 326 -7.31 2.16 -17.30
C PRO A 326 -7.35 2.94 -15.99
N VAL A 327 -7.20 2.24 -14.87
CA VAL A 327 -6.90 2.83 -13.56
C VAL A 327 -5.49 3.42 -13.62
N ALA A 328 -5.33 4.67 -13.17
CA ALA A 328 -4.07 5.41 -13.27
C ALA A 328 -2.94 4.74 -12.46
N THR A 329 -3.27 4.17 -11.30
CA THR A 329 -2.35 3.41 -10.45
C THR A 329 -3.11 2.24 -9.87
N ILE A 330 -2.59 1.02 -10.06
CA ILE A 330 -3.11 -0.16 -9.37
C ILE A 330 -2.51 -0.17 -7.97
N ALA A 331 -3.35 0.02 -6.96
CA ALA A 331 -2.99 -0.11 -5.55
C ALA A 331 -3.75 -1.29 -4.92
N PRO A 332 -3.24 -1.91 -3.85
CA PRO A 332 -3.95 -2.96 -3.11
C PRO A 332 -5.27 -2.48 -2.47
N GLU A 333 -5.42 -1.17 -2.28
CA GLU A 333 -6.61 -0.54 -1.70
C GLU A 333 -7.15 0.57 -2.62
N PRO A 334 -8.49 0.71 -2.73
CA PRO A 334 -9.51 -0.25 -2.28
C PRO A 334 -9.53 -1.52 -3.15
N LEU A 335 -9.86 -2.66 -2.52
CA LEU A 335 -10.23 -3.89 -3.23
C LEU A 335 -11.46 -3.63 -4.09
N ARG A 336 -11.36 -3.89 -5.40
CA ARG A 336 -12.43 -3.61 -6.36
C ARG A 336 -12.45 -4.54 -7.55
N GLY A 337 -13.64 -4.71 -8.13
CA GLY A 337 -13.84 -5.48 -9.34
C GLY A 337 -13.42 -4.73 -10.59
N GLY A 338 -13.39 -5.48 -11.68
CA GLY A 338 -13.22 -4.95 -13.03
C GLY A 338 -14.50 -4.29 -13.55
N CYS A 339 -14.37 -3.59 -14.66
CA CYS A 339 -15.47 -2.90 -15.32
C CYS A 339 -16.07 -3.70 -16.48
N PRO A 340 -17.36 -3.44 -16.80
CA PRO A 340 -18.05 -4.16 -17.86
C PRO A 340 -17.61 -3.66 -19.24
N GLY A 341 -17.77 -4.50 -20.25
CA GLY A 341 -17.71 -4.08 -21.63
C GLY A 341 -18.94 -3.27 -22.05
N GLY A 342 -18.81 -2.55 -23.16
CA GLY A 342 -19.89 -1.79 -23.77
C GLY A 342 -20.82 -2.68 -24.58
N ALA A 343 -22.07 -2.23 -24.74
CA ALA A 343 -23.02 -2.92 -25.60
C ALA A 343 -22.64 -2.76 -27.08
N GLY A 344 -22.88 -3.79 -27.87
CA GLY A 344 -22.76 -3.74 -29.33
C GLY A 344 -23.93 -3.02 -29.99
N GLY A 345 -23.72 -2.57 -31.24
CA GLY A 345 -24.77 -2.03 -32.09
C GLY A 345 -25.86 -3.09 -32.29
N GLY A 346 -27.12 -2.74 -32.10
CA GLY A 346 -28.24 -3.68 -32.14
C GLY A 346 -28.58 -4.30 -30.79
N GLY A 347 -27.83 -3.96 -29.72
CA GLY A 347 -28.22 -4.24 -28.34
C GLY A 347 -27.59 -5.48 -27.71
N ALA A 348 -26.57 -6.10 -28.34
CA ALA A 348 -25.83 -7.19 -27.71
C ALA A 348 -25.14 -6.68 -26.42
N PRO A 349 -25.43 -7.24 -25.25
CA PRO A 349 -24.87 -6.77 -23.99
C PRO A 349 -23.36 -7.01 -23.93
N GLY A 350 -22.65 -6.07 -23.30
CA GLY A 350 -21.25 -6.26 -22.93
C GLY A 350 -21.11 -7.25 -21.78
N GLY A 351 -19.95 -7.88 -21.69
CA GLY A 351 -19.64 -8.83 -20.62
C GLY A 351 -19.34 -8.11 -19.31
N SER A 352 -19.80 -8.66 -18.19
CA SER A 352 -19.49 -8.17 -16.85
C SER A 352 -17.99 -8.22 -16.55
N GLY A 353 -17.50 -7.24 -15.81
CA GLY A 353 -16.16 -7.24 -15.25
C GLY A 353 -15.94 -8.41 -14.29
N GLY A 354 -14.68 -8.74 -14.00
CA GLY A 354 -14.33 -9.75 -12.99
C GLY A 354 -14.58 -9.25 -11.57
N GLY A 355 -14.83 -10.17 -10.63
CA GLY A 355 -14.99 -9.84 -9.22
C GLY A 355 -13.68 -9.48 -8.53
N ALA A 356 -13.76 -9.19 -7.24
CA ALA A 356 -12.65 -8.79 -6.39
C ALA A 356 -12.56 -9.71 -5.18
N LEU A 357 -11.39 -10.32 -5.01
CA LEU A 357 -11.13 -11.29 -3.96
C LEU A 357 -9.78 -11.00 -3.31
N GLN A 358 -9.74 -10.98 -1.99
CA GLN A 358 -8.50 -11.02 -1.22
C GLN A 358 -8.46 -12.31 -0.40
N VAL A 359 -7.31 -13.00 -0.39
CA VAL A 359 -7.08 -14.18 0.46
C VAL A 359 -5.95 -13.87 1.42
N THR A 360 -6.31 -13.62 2.68
CA THR A 360 -5.37 -13.29 3.76
C THR A 360 -5.26 -14.47 4.71
N VAL A 361 -4.04 -14.95 4.94
CA VAL A 361 -3.78 -16.12 5.79
C VAL A 361 -2.72 -15.76 6.81
N ALA A 362 -3.02 -15.97 8.09
CA ALA A 362 -2.11 -15.69 9.20
C ALA A 362 -1.00 -16.74 9.32
N GLY A 363 -1.36 -18.01 9.12
CA GLY A 363 -0.43 -19.13 9.11
C GLY A 363 0.07 -19.44 7.70
N ARG A 364 0.21 -20.73 7.40
CA ARG A 364 0.69 -21.22 6.11
C ARG A 364 -0.44 -21.27 5.08
N LEU A 365 -0.22 -20.63 3.93
CA LEU A 365 -1.00 -20.82 2.72
C LEU A 365 -0.36 -21.89 1.82
N THR A 366 -1.09 -22.97 1.54
CA THR A 366 -0.74 -23.97 0.52
C THR A 366 -1.74 -23.86 -0.63
N LEU A 367 -1.29 -23.35 -1.77
CA LEU A 367 -2.11 -23.16 -2.97
C LEU A 367 -1.63 -24.11 -4.07
N ARG A 368 -2.46 -25.09 -4.45
CA ARG A 368 -2.25 -25.99 -5.59
C ARG A 368 -3.40 -25.96 -6.59
N GLY A 369 -4.55 -25.44 -6.16
CA GLY A 369 -5.76 -25.30 -6.95
C GLY A 369 -5.80 -24.02 -7.77
N ARG A 370 -7.03 -23.58 -8.11
CA ARG A 370 -7.27 -22.41 -8.95
C ARG A 370 -8.02 -21.33 -8.19
N ILE A 371 -7.57 -20.08 -8.35
CA ILE A 371 -8.31 -18.90 -7.95
C ILE A 371 -8.53 -18.03 -9.18
N SER A 372 -9.74 -17.52 -9.39
CA SER A 372 -10.07 -16.71 -10.57
C SER A 372 -10.94 -15.52 -10.22
N ALA A 373 -10.53 -14.34 -10.67
CA ALA A 373 -11.30 -13.09 -10.68
C ALA A 373 -11.51 -12.60 -12.14
N SER A 374 -11.62 -13.55 -13.07
CA SER A 374 -11.74 -13.26 -14.50
C SER A 374 -13.09 -12.62 -14.85
N ALA A 375 -13.09 -11.76 -15.86
CA ALA A 375 -14.32 -11.28 -16.48
C ALA A 375 -14.93 -12.31 -17.44
N VAL A 376 -16.05 -11.94 -18.03
CA VAL A 376 -16.68 -12.70 -19.11
C VAL A 376 -16.71 -11.89 -20.41
N GLY A 377 -16.77 -12.60 -21.54
CA GLY A 377 -16.96 -11.99 -22.86
C GLY A 377 -18.35 -11.36 -23.00
N GLY A 378 -18.48 -10.39 -23.91
CA GLY A 378 -19.79 -9.88 -24.32
C GLY A 378 -20.52 -10.87 -25.23
N GLU A 379 -21.83 -10.67 -25.37
CA GLU A 379 -22.65 -11.52 -26.23
C GLU A 379 -22.41 -11.22 -27.73
N GLY A 380 -22.69 -12.22 -28.57
CA GLY A 380 -22.70 -12.05 -30.02
C GLY A 380 -23.87 -11.18 -30.49
N GLY A 381 -23.72 -10.55 -31.67
CA GLY A 381 -24.81 -9.84 -32.33
C GLY A 381 -25.95 -10.80 -32.72
N THR A 382 -27.20 -10.45 -32.41
CA THR A 382 -28.38 -11.30 -32.61
C THR A 382 -29.17 -11.00 -33.89
N ASN A 383 -28.88 -9.89 -34.57
CA ASN A 383 -29.61 -9.42 -35.75
C ASN A 383 -28.68 -9.19 -36.95
N ALA A 384 -29.26 -9.20 -38.17
CA ALA A 384 -28.55 -8.80 -39.37
C ALA A 384 -28.03 -7.37 -39.23
N SER A 385 -26.72 -7.19 -39.40
CA SER A 385 -25.98 -5.95 -39.13
C SER A 385 -25.72 -5.63 -37.67
N SER A 386 -26.06 -6.43 -36.66
CA SER A 386 -25.69 -6.11 -35.27
C SER A 386 -24.22 -6.40 -34.95
N GLY A 387 -23.62 -5.59 -34.08
CA GLY A 387 -22.28 -5.80 -33.54
C GLY A 387 -22.33 -6.54 -32.20
N GLY A 388 -21.29 -7.31 -31.90
CA GLY A 388 -21.15 -8.00 -30.61
C GLY A 388 -20.81 -7.04 -29.46
N GLY A 389 -21.16 -7.43 -28.24
CA GLY A 389 -20.76 -6.72 -27.02
C GLY A 389 -19.27 -6.86 -26.73
N GLY A 390 -18.70 -5.84 -26.09
CA GLY A 390 -17.32 -5.90 -25.62
C GLY A 390 -17.16 -6.79 -24.39
N GLY A 391 -16.00 -7.40 -24.19
CA GLY A 391 -15.70 -8.18 -22.98
C GLY A 391 -15.43 -7.31 -21.76
N GLY A 392 -15.73 -7.81 -20.57
CA GLY A 392 -15.35 -7.14 -19.31
C GLY A 392 -13.86 -7.26 -19.03
N SER A 393 -13.33 -6.40 -18.16
CA SER A 393 -11.96 -6.51 -17.63
C SER A 393 -11.91 -7.37 -16.37
N GLY A 394 -10.84 -8.13 -16.14
CA GLY A 394 -10.63 -8.84 -14.87
C GLY A 394 -10.62 -7.89 -13.65
N GLY A 395 -10.93 -8.44 -12.47
CA GLY A 395 -10.88 -7.70 -11.22
C GLY A 395 -9.64 -8.00 -10.37
N MET A 396 -9.63 -7.51 -9.13
CA MET A 396 -8.50 -7.69 -8.22
C MET A 396 -8.47 -9.09 -7.59
N LEU A 397 -7.26 -9.65 -7.54
CA LEU A 397 -6.94 -10.81 -6.72
C LEU A 397 -5.71 -10.47 -5.87
N LEU A 398 -5.87 -10.48 -4.56
CA LEU A 398 -4.83 -10.14 -3.57
C LEU A 398 -4.50 -11.31 -2.67
#